data_AF-A0A1H3CBW6-F1
#
_entry.id   AF-A0A1H3CBW6-F1
#
_cell.length_a   1.000
_cell.length_b   1.000
_cell.length_c   1.000
_cell.angle_alpha   90.00
_cell.angle_beta   90.00
_cell.angle_gamma   90.00
#
_symmetry.space_group_name_H-M   'P 1'
#
loop_
_entity.id
_entity.type
_entity.pdbx_description
1 polymer ?
#
loop_
_entity_poly.entity_id
_entity_poly.type
_entity_poly.pdbx_seq_one_letter_code
_entity_poly.pdbx_strand_id
1 'polypeptide(L)' 'MFRLLRLLLILGIGVAIGIWFERTLMKSECRAGEGQWTGTICLNSELLQ' A
#
# COMPACT_ATOMS: atom_id res chain seq x y z
N MET A 1 4.59 7.44 31.10
CA MET A 1 4.72 7.81 29.66
C MET A 1 4.96 6.61 28.73
N PHE A 2 5.63 5.53 29.16
CA PHE A 2 5.85 4.32 28.34
C PHE A 2 4.61 3.68 27.72
N ARG A 3 3.45 3.74 28.40
CA ARG A 3 2.19 3.19 27.89
C ARG A 3 1.70 3.89 26.61
N LEU A 4 1.88 5.21 26.53
CA LEU A 4 1.54 5.99 25.32
C LEU A 4 2.51 5.69 24.17
N LEU A 5 3.80 5.57 24.47
CA LEU A 5 4.82 5.22 23.49
C LEU A 5 4.53 3.86 22.82
N ARG A 6 4.11 2.88 23.62
CA ARG A 6 3.73 1.54 23.12
C ARG A 6 2.52 1.59 22.19
N LEU A 7 1.51 2.41 22.51
CA LEU A 7 0.33 2.58 21.66
C LEU A 7 0.68 3.24 20.33
N LEU A 8 1.53 4.28 20.36
CA LEU A 8 2.02 4.94 19.14
C LEU A 8 2.84 4.01 18.25
N LEU A 9 3.66 3.15 18.85
CA LEU A 9 4.40 2.14 18.10
C LEU A 9 3.48 1.14 17.41
N ILE A 10 2.50 0.59 18.12
CA ILE A 10 1.55 -0.37 17.54
C ILE A 10 0.74 0.29 16.43
N LEU A 11 0.29 1.54 16.65
CA LEU A 11 -0.42 2.32 15.63
C LEU A 11 0.46 2.56 14.39
N GLY A 12 1.70 3.00 14.59
CA GLY A 12 2.64 3.27 13.50
C GLY A 12 2.97 2.02 12.69
N ILE A 13 3.17 0.88 13.36
CA ILE A 13 3.40 -0.42 12.71
C ILE A 13 2.16 -0.83 11.90
N GLY A 14 0.96 -0.73 12.47
CA GLY A 14 -0.28 -1.07 11.78
C GLY A 14 -0.50 -0.23 10.53
N VAL A 15 -0.28 1.08 10.62
CA VAL A 15 -0.38 2.01 9.48
C VAL A 15 0.66 1.68 8.42
N ALA A 16 1.92 1.44 8.80
CA ALA A 16 2.98 1.09 7.86
C ALA A 16 2.69 -0.22 7.11
N ILE A 17 2.20 -1.24 7.81
CA ILE A 17 1.80 -2.52 7.21
C ILE A 17 0.63 -2.32 6.24
N GLY A 18 -0.39 -1.55 6.63
CA GLY A 18 -1.54 -1.25 5.77
C GLY A 18 -1.12 -0.56 4.46
N ILE A 19 -0.30 0.48 4.55
CA ILE A 19 0.22 1.20 3.37
C ILE A 19 1.04 0.27 2.47
N TRP A 20 1.87 -0.58 3.07
CA TRP A 20 2.67 -1.54 2.31
C TRP A 20 1.79 -2.57 1.60
N PHE A 21 0.79 -3.10 2.29
CA PHE A 21 -0.17 -4.06 1.74
C PHE A 21 -0.92 -3.47 0.54
N GLU A 22 -1.51 -2.28 0.69
CA GLU A 22 -2.22 -1.59 -0.39
C GLU A 22 -1.32 -1.36 -1.62
N ARG A 23 -0.06 -0.92 -1.41
CA ARG A 23 0.90 -0.75 -2.51
C ARG A 23 1.25 -2.06 -3.19
N THR A 24 1.42 -3.15 -2.43
CA THR A 24 1.69 -4.46 -3.01
C THR A 24 0.50 -4.99 -3.81
N LEU A 25 -0.72 -4.77 -3.32
CA LEU A 25 -1.96 -5.14 -4.00
C LEU A 25 -2.10 -4.36 -5.31
N MET A 26 -1.96 -3.03 -5.29
CA MET A 26 -2.01 -2.22 -6.51
C MET A 26 -0.96 -2.66 -7.54
N LYS A 27 0.23 -3.04 -7.08
CA LYS A 27 1.29 -3.55 -7.96
C LYS A 27 0.99 -4.94 -8.50
N SER A 28 0.34 -5.83 -7.73
CA SER A 28 -0.07 -7.15 -8.22
C SER A 28 -1.21 -7.04 -9.22
N GLU A 29 -2.23 -6.23 -8.91
CA GLU A 29 -3.35 -5.96 -9.83
C GLU A 29 -2.84 -5.32 -11.13
N CYS A 30 -1.90 -4.37 -11.04
CA CYS A 30 -1.28 -3.75 -12.22
C CYS A 30 -0.51 -4.74 -13.11
N ARG A 31 0.11 -5.77 -12.50
CA ARG A 31 0.81 -6.83 -13.24
C ARG A 31 -0.13 -7.89 -13.79
N ALA A 32 -1.29 -8.07 -13.15
CA ALA A 32 -2.33 -8.99 -13.60
C ALA A 32 -3.10 -8.41 -14.79
N GLY A 33 -3.35 -7.09 -14.80
CA GLY A 33 -3.83 -6.35 -15.96
C GLY A 33 -2.70 -5.93 -16.91
N GLU A 34 -3.04 -5.47 -18.11
CA GLU A 34 -2.07 -4.93 -19.09
C GLU A 34 -1.51 -3.54 -18.71
N GLY A 35 -1.45 -3.23 -17.41
CA GLY A 35 -1.07 -1.93 -16.89
C GLY A 35 0.45 -1.76 -16.75
N GLN A 36 0.94 -0.55 -16.98
CA GLN A 36 2.35 -0.21 -16.76
C GLN A 36 2.55 0.44 -15.39
N TRP A 37 3.32 -0.22 -14.53
CA TRP A 37 3.64 0.30 -13.19
C TRP A 37 4.67 1.43 -13.26
N THR A 38 4.30 2.63 -12.82
CA THR A 38 5.17 3.83 -12.88
C THR A 38 6.02 4.06 -11.62
N GLY A 39 5.92 3.17 -10.63
CA GLY A 39 6.62 3.29 -9.35
C GLY A 39 5.70 3.67 -8.19
N THR A 40 4.62 4.42 -8.46
CA THR A 40 3.63 4.84 -7.45
C THR A 40 2.19 4.51 -7.84
N ILE A 41 1.87 4.48 -9.13
CA ILE A 41 0.54 4.18 -9.67
C ILE A 41 0.63 3.24 -10.87
N CYS A 42 -0.47 2.55 -11.17
CA CYS A 42 -0.61 1.81 -12.42
C CYS A 42 -1.23 2.72 -13.48
N LEU A 43 -0.59 2.86 -14.65
CA LEU A 43 -1.17 3.55 -15.81
C LEU A 43 -1.77 2.52 -16.78
N ASN A 44 -2.85 2.88 -17.47
CA ASN A 44 -3.59 2.00 -18.38
C ASN A 44 -4.09 0.69 -17.75
N SER A 45 -4.25 0.63 -16.42
CA SER A 45 -5.03 -0.47 -15.83
C SER A 45 -6.50 -0.29 -16.19
N GLU A 46 -7.12 -1.36 -16.69
CA GLU A 46 -8.56 -1.53 -16.88
C GLU A 46 -9.41 -1.22 -15.63
N LEU A 47 -8.80 -1.20 -14.44
CA LEU A 47 -9.40 -0.78 -13.16
C LEU A 47 -9.54 0.74 -12.97
N LEU A 48 -8.89 1.55 -13.82
CA LEU A 48 -8.86 3.03 -13.74
C LEU A 48 -9.64 3.71 -14.88
N GLN A 49 -10.30 2.92 -15.74
CA GLN A 49 -11.33 3.36 -16.67
C GLN A 49 -12.71 3.29 -16.02
#